data_AF-L9KUX0-F1
#
_entry.id   AF-L9KUX0-F1
#
_cell.length_a   1.000
_cell.length_b   1.000
_cell.length_c   1.000
_cell.angle_alpha   90.00
_cell.angle_beta   90.00
_cell.angle_gamma   90.00
#
_symmetry.space_group_name_H-M   'P 1'
#
loop_
_entity.id
_entity.type
_entity.pdbx_description
1 polymer ?
#
loop_
_entity_poly.entity_id
_entity_poly.type
_entity_poly.pdbx_seq_one_letter_code
_entity_poly.pdbx_strand_id
1 'polypeptide(L)'
;MPRRGLILHTRVHWLLLGLALLCSLVLFMYLLECAPQNDGSASLPGVIGENYGKEYYQALLQEQEEHYQTRAASLKRQIAQLKQELQEMSEKVRSFQERKNAGANGISYQGNKEQTPSDLLEFLHSQIDKAEVSVGAKLPSEYGVIPFESFTLMKVFQLEMGLTRHPEEKPVRKDKRDELVEVIEAGLEVINNPDEDDEQEDEEGPLGEKLIFNENDFIEGYYRTERDKGTQYELFFKKADLMEYRHVTLFHPFGPLMKVKSEMIDITRSIINIIVPLAERTEAFAQFMQNFSESNFHNYTLVSLNEEFNRGRGLNVGARAWDKGEVLMFFCDVDIYFSAEFLNSCRLNAEPGKKVFYPVVFSLYNPAIVYANQDVPPPVEQQLNVSPSRSSTTPLDLFNRNVSLHLVQNLSSIKLKVTLFLGAACGGGGHLLPGITAALWPLVKPKIVKKRTKKFIRHQSDQYVKIKRNWRKPRGIDNRVRRRFKGQILMPNIGYGSNKKTKHMLPSSFRKFLVHNVKELEVQLMCNKSHCAEIAHNVSSKNRKTIVERAAQLAIRVTNPNARLRSEENE
;
A
#
# COMPACT_ATOMS: atom_id res chain seq x y z
N MET A 1 -90.95 1.38 31.25
CA MET A 1 -91.17 0.49 30.09
C MET A 1 -89.83 0.18 29.43
N PRO A 2 -89.65 -1.01 28.84
CA PRO A 2 -88.72 -2.05 29.28
C PRO A 2 -87.33 -1.96 28.64
N ARG A 3 -86.31 -2.58 29.24
CA ARG A 3 -85.17 -3.08 28.47
C ARG A 3 -84.88 -4.54 28.81
N ARG A 4 -85.44 -5.40 27.96
CA ARG A 4 -85.04 -6.79 27.72
C ARG A 4 -83.52 -6.82 27.52
N GLY A 5 -82.75 -7.25 28.51
CA GLY A 5 -81.27 -7.15 28.43
C GLY A 5 -80.47 -8.30 29.03
N LEU A 6 -80.97 -9.05 30.03
CA LEU A 6 -80.13 -10.05 30.71
C LEU A 6 -80.30 -11.51 30.24
N ILE A 7 -81.41 -11.87 29.58
CA ILE A 7 -81.66 -13.28 29.22
C ILE A 7 -81.02 -13.66 27.87
N LEU A 8 -80.78 -12.69 26.98
CA LEU A 8 -80.06 -12.94 25.72
C LEU A 8 -78.56 -13.12 25.95
N HIS A 9 -77.95 -12.35 26.87
CA HIS A 9 -76.50 -12.39 27.08
C HIS A 9 -76.05 -13.73 27.64
N THR A 10 -76.80 -14.31 28.57
CA THR A 10 -76.50 -15.64 29.14
C THR A 10 -76.66 -16.74 28.09
N ARG A 11 -77.72 -16.72 27.27
CA ARG A 11 -77.91 -17.71 26.20
C ARG A 11 -76.84 -17.63 25.10
N VAL A 12 -76.41 -16.42 24.74
CA VAL A 12 -75.29 -16.22 23.79
C VAL A 12 -73.97 -16.68 24.41
N HIS A 13 -73.75 -16.45 25.71
CA HIS A 13 -72.56 -16.95 26.41
C HIS A 13 -72.50 -18.48 26.43
N TRP A 14 -73.61 -19.16 26.73
CA TRP A 14 -73.69 -20.63 26.69
C TRP A 14 -73.51 -21.20 25.27
N LEU A 15 -74.01 -20.50 24.24
CA LEU A 15 -73.76 -20.88 22.85
C LEU A 15 -72.30 -20.70 22.44
N LEU A 16 -71.65 -19.60 22.83
CA LEU A 16 -70.23 -19.36 22.57
C LEU A 16 -69.33 -20.35 23.33
N LEU A 17 -69.68 -20.69 24.57
CA LEU A 17 -68.98 -21.72 25.36
C LEU A 17 -69.14 -23.11 24.71
N GLY A 18 -70.34 -23.44 24.22
CA GLY A 18 -70.58 -24.67 23.47
C GLY A 18 -69.80 -24.73 22.16
N LEU A 19 -69.74 -23.62 21.42
CA LEU A 19 -68.96 -23.53 20.18
C LEU A 19 -67.46 -23.63 20.45
N ALA A 20 -66.96 -23.00 21.51
CA ALA A 20 -65.57 -23.09 21.93
C ALA A 20 -65.19 -24.51 22.37
N LEU A 21 -66.06 -25.21 23.11
CA LEU A 21 -65.88 -26.62 23.46
C LEU A 21 -65.86 -27.51 22.23
N LEU A 22 -66.76 -27.28 21.27
CA LEU A 22 -66.80 -28.02 20.02
C LEU A 22 -65.53 -27.78 19.18
N CYS A 23 -65.07 -26.54 19.06
CA CYS A 23 -63.80 -26.22 18.40
C CYS A 23 -62.60 -26.85 19.13
N SER A 24 -62.60 -26.89 20.46
CA SER A 24 -61.56 -27.55 21.25
C SER A 24 -61.55 -29.07 21.05
N LEU A 25 -62.73 -29.69 20.92
CA LEU A 25 -62.87 -31.12 20.61
C LEU A 25 -62.42 -31.44 19.19
N VAL A 26 -62.72 -30.57 18.22
CA VAL A 26 -62.24 -30.71 16.84
C VAL A 26 -60.72 -30.55 16.77
N LEU A 27 -60.15 -29.60 17.52
CA LEU A 27 -58.69 -29.46 17.66
C LEU A 27 -58.06 -30.66 18.36
N PHE A 28 -58.72 -31.23 19.38
CA PHE A 28 -58.23 -32.41 20.08
C PHE A 28 -58.30 -33.65 19.20
N MET A 29 -59.36 -33.82 18.40
CA MET A 29 -59.45 -34.88 17.39
C MET A 29 -58.43 -34.68 16.28
N TYR A 30 -58.20 -33.44 15.83
CA TYR A 30 -57.13 -33.13 14.87
C TYR A 30 -55.74 -33.43 15.45
N LEU A 31 -55.50 -33.13 16.72
CA LEU A 31 -54.26 -33.49 17.41
C LEU A 31 -54.14 -35.00 17.66
N LEU A 32 -55.24 -35.74 17.82
CA LEU A 32 -55.24 -37.21 17.87
C LEU A 32 -54.98 -37.83 16.49
N GLU A 33 -55.47 -37.21 15.41
CA GLU A 33 -55.19 -37.59 14.02
C GLU A 33 -53.75 -37.24 13.61
N CYS A 34 -53.20 -36.15 14.17
CA CYS A 34 -51.80 -35.71 13.98
C CYS A 34 -50.83 -36.27 15.03
N ALA A 35 -51.32 -36.98 16.06
CA ALA A 35 -50.48 -37.73 16.97
C ALA A 35 -50.06 -39.01 16.25
N PRO A 36 -48.75 -39.30 16.14
CA PRO A 36 -48.30 -40.49 15.44
C PRO A 36 -48.85 -41.73 16.14
N GLN A 37 -49.73 -42.46 15.46
CA GLN A 37 -50.14 -43.81 15.85
C GLN A 37 -48.89 -44.66 15.97
N ASN A 38 -48.62 -45.11 17.20
CA ASN A 38 -47.63 -46.14 17.48
C ASN A 38 -48.21 -47.51 17.13
N ASP A 39 -48.48 -47.72 15.85
CA ASP A 39 -48.77 -49.05 15.29
C ASP A 39 -48.08 -49.14 13.92
N GLY A 40 -47.15 -50.08 13.82
CA GLY A 40 -46.37 -50.31 12.63
C GLY A 40 -47.24 -50.85 11.50
N SER A 41 -47.66 -49.99 10.58
CA SER A 41 -47.91 -50.31 9.17
C SER A 41 -48.53 -49.10 8.46
N ALA A 42 -47.72 -48.13 8.05
CA ALA A 42 -48.16 -47.09 7.12
C ALA A 42 -47.16 -47.03 5.96
N SER A 43 -47.53 -47.67 4.84
CA SER A 43 -46.82 -47.66 3.57
C SER A 43 -47.11 -46.37 2.81
N LEU A 44 -46.07 -45.66 2.37
CA LEU A 44 -46.15 -44.52 1.45
C LEU A 44 -45.99 -45.01 0.00
N PRO A 45 -46.63 -44.34 -1.00
CA PRO A 45 -46.73 -44.87 -2.35
C PRO A 45 -45.42 -44.74 -3.13
N GLY A 46 -44.83 -45.88 -3.48
CA GLY A 46 -43.76 -46.02 -4.48
C GLY A 46 -44.28 -46.61 -5.79
N VAL A 47 -43.54 -46.38 -6.88
CA VAL A 47 -43.86 -46.84 -8.24
C VAL A 47 -44.02 -48.36 -8.29
N ILE A 48 -45.19 -48.79 -8.77
CA ILE A 48 -45.62 -50.11 -9.26
C ILE A 48 -44.70 -51.29 -8.87
N GLY A 49 -45.13 -52.06 -7.86
CA GLY A 49 -44.88 -53.50 -7.83
C GLY A 49 -44.38 -54.13 -6.52
N GLU A 50 -43.77 -53.37 -5.60
CA GLU A 50 -43.31 -53.91 -4.31
C GLU A 50 -43.51 -52.90 -3.17
N ASN A 51 -44.16 -53.35 -2.08
CA ASN A 51 -44.41 -52.56 -0.88
C ASN A 51 -43.15 -52.49 -0.03
N TYR A 52 -42.28 -51.52 -0.27
CA TYR A 52 -41.17 -51.24 0.61
C TYR A 52 -41.67 -50.53 1.88
N GLY A 53 -41.75 -51.27 2.99
CA GLY A 53 -42.12 -50.73 4.30
C GLY A 53 -41.09 -49.70 4.80
N LYS A 54 -41.46 -48.93 5.83
CA LYS A 54 -40.55 -48.00 6.55
C LYS A 54 -39.19 -48.64 6.89
N GLU A 55 -39.21 -49.94 7.19
CA GLU A 55 -38.03 -50.75 7.46
C GLU A 55 -37.05 -50.85 6.28
N TYR A 56 -37.54 -50.87 5.04
CA TYR A 56 -36.70 -50.89 3.85
C TYR A 56 -35.95 -49.57 3.66
N TYR A 57 -36.64 -48.44 3.79
CA TYR A 57 -35.99 -47.13 3.72
C TYR A 57 -35.03 -46.90 4.88
N GLN A 58 -35.35 -47.42 6.06
CA GLN A 58 -34.46 -47.38 7.21
C GLN A 58 -33.22 -48.26 7.00
N ALA A 59 -33.38 -49.45 6.41
CA ALA A 59 -32.27 -50.29 6.01
C ALA A 59 -31.38 -49.61 4.95
N LEU A 60 -31.98 -48.88 3.99
CA LEU A 60 -31.25 -48.18 2.93
C LEU A 60 -30.46 -46.97 3.46
N LEU A 61 -31.01 -46.25 4.44
CA LEU A 61 -30.29 -45.20 5.17
C LEU A 61 -29.15 -45.78 6.00
N GLN A 62 -29.39 -46.91 6.67
CA GLN A 62 -28.38 -47.59 7.48
C GLN A 62 -27.24 -48.15 6.61
N GLU A 63 -27.56 -48.71 5.44
CA GLU A 63 -26.59 -49.17 4.44
C GLU A 63 -25.75 -47.98 3.93
N GLN A 64 -26.37 -46.83 3.68
CA GLN A 64 -25.66 -45.63 3.28
C GLN A 64 -24.73 -45.11 4.39
N GLU A 65 -25.20 -45.12 5.64
CA GLU A 65 -24.41 -44.72 6.81
C GLU A 65 -23.22 -45.67 7.03
N GLU A 66 -23.44 -46.98 6.91
CA GLU A 66 -22.37 -47.99 6.95
C GLU A 66 -21.37 -47.79 5.81
N HIS A 67 -21.83 -47.42 4.60
CA HIS A 67 -20.95 -47.06 3.49
C HIS A 67 -20.12 -45.80 3.78
N TYR A 68 -20.70 -44.78 4.41
CA TYR A 68 -19.95 -43.59 4.82
C TYR A 68 -18.95 -43.91 5.94
N GLN A 69 -19.37 -44.72 6.93
CA GLN A 69 -18.51 -45.14 8.04
C GLN A 69 -17.35 -46.01 7.56
N THR A 70 -17.58 -46.95 6.64
CA THR A 70 -16.53 -47.76 6.03
C THR A 70 -15.58 -46.92 5.18
N ARG A 71 -16.10 -45.95 4.41
CA ARG A 71 -15.25 -45.00 3.67
C ARG A 71 -14.41 -44.13 4.62
N ALA A 72 -15.01 -43.63 5.70
CA ALA A 72 -14.30 -42.84 6.71
C ALA A 72 -13.22 -43.68 7.43
N ALA A 73 -13.52 -44.94 7.77
CA ALA A 73 -12.56 -45.86 8.37
C ALA A 73 -11.41 -46.21 7.40
N SER A 74 -11.73 -46.41 6.12
CA SER A 74 -10.73 -46.62 5.07
C SER A 74 -9.81 -45.41 4.91
N LEU A 75 -10.37 -44.20 4.84
CA LEU A 75 -9.61 -42.95 4.77
C LEU A 75 -8.75 -42.74 6.02
N LYS A 76 -9.27 -43.03 7.22
CA LYS A 76 -8.47 -42.98 8.46
C LYS A 76 -7.28 -43.94 8.42
N ARG A 77 -7.46 -45.15 7.89
CA ARG A 77 -6.35 -46.11 7.72
C ARG A 77 -5.33 -45.62 6.69
N GLN A 78 -5.78 -45.04 5.57
CA GLN A 78 -4.88 -44.45 4.57
C GLN A 78 -4.07 -43.30 5.15
N ILE A 79 -4.68 -42.42 5.94
CA ILE A 79 -3.98 -41.33 6.62
C ILE A 79 -2.96 -41.89 7.62
N ALA A 80 -3.32 -42.91 8.40
CA ALA A 80 -2.38 -43.56 9.31
C ALA A 80 -1.19 -44.19 8.57
N GLN A 81 -1.44 -44.86 7.45
CA GLN A 81 -0.42 -45.48 6.63
C GLN A 81 0.51 -44.43 6.00
N LEU A 82 -0.03 -43.36 5.41
CA LEU A 82 0.77 -42.26 4.86
C LEU A 82 1.60 -41.55 5.93
N LYS A 83 1.05 -41.37 7.14
CA LYS A 83 1.82 -40.83 8.28
C LYS A 83 2.99 -41.74 8.66
N GLN A 84 2.79 -43.05 8.66
CA GLN A 84 3.85 -44.01 8.95
C GLN A 84 4.92 -44.02 7.85
N GLU A 85 4.53 -43.98 6.57
CA GLU A 85 5.46 -43.89 5.44
C GLU A 85 6.27 -42.59 5.47
N LEU A 86 5.64 -41.46 5.80
CA LEU A 86 6.33 -40.19 5.99
C LEU A 86 7.35 -40.25 7.14
N GLN A 87 7.00 -40.91 8.25
CA GLN A 87 7.90 -41.08 9.37
C GLN A 87 9.09 -41.98 9.00
N GLU A 88 8.85 -43.08 8.28
CA GLU A 88 9.92 -43.97 7.81
C GLU A 88 10.85 -43.30 6.78
N MET A 89 10.29 -42.51 5.86
CA MET A 89 11.06 -41.68 4.92
C MET A 89 11.90 -40.63 5.65
N SER A 90 11.34 -39.99 6.68
CA SER A 90 12.05 -39.03 7.53
C SER A 90 13.23 -39.69 8.27
N GLU A 91 13.04 -40.88 8.84
CA GLU A 91 14.11 -41.65 9.49
C GLU A 91 15.18 -42.13 8.51
N LYS A 92 14.79 -42.52 7.29
CA LYS A 92 15.72 -42.84 6.19
C LYS A 92 16.56 -41.64 5.76
N VAL A 93 15.96 -40.45 5.67
CA VAL A 93 16.69 -39.20 5.37
C VAL A 93 17.65 -38.88 6.51
N ARG A 94 17.21 -39.00 7.77
CA ARG A 94 18.04 -38.76 8.96
C ARG A 94 19.25 -39.70 9.02
N SER A 95 19.06 -40.99 8.76
CA SER A 95 20.15 -41.98 8.73
C SER A 95 21.12 -41.79 7.55
N PHE A 96 20.63 -41.34 6.38
CA PHE A 96 21.48 -40.91 5.27
C PHE A 96 22.33 -39.68 5.64
N GLN A 97 21.76 -38.76 6.41
CA GLN A 97 22.44 -37.54 6.85
C GLN A 97 23.52 -37.82 7.90
N GLU A 98 23.27 -38.75 8.83
CA GLU A 98 24.27 -39.22 9.79
C GLU A 98 25.44 -39.95 9.10
N ARG A 99 25.17 -40.77 8.08
CA ARG A 99 26.21 -41.40 7.25
C ARG A 99 27.05 -40.37 6.47
N LYS A 100 26.46 -39.26 6.03
CA LYS A 100 27.17 -38.20 5.30
C LYS A 100 28.02 -37.33 6.22
N ASN A 101 27.62 -37.18 7.49
CA ASN A 101 28.36 -36.40 8.50
C ASN A 101 29.58 -37.16 9.07
N ALA A 102 29.57 -38.51 9.05
CA ALA A 102 30.72 -39.31 9.47
C ALA A 102 31.89 -39.32 8.45
N GLY A 103 31.69 -38.80 7.22
CA GLY A 103 32.67 -38.85 6.13
C GLY A 103 33.36 -37.52 5.76
N ALA A 104 33.12 -36.42 6.48
CA ALA A 104 33.54 -35.09 6.04
C ALA A 104 34.71 -34.49 6.85
N ASN A 105 35.88 -35.11 6.76
CA ASN A 105 37.16 -34.39 6.87
C ASN A 105 37.67 -34.09 5.46
N GLY A 106 37.33 -32.91 4.91
CA GLY A 106 37.78 -32.56 3.56
C GLY A 106 37.12 -31.30 2.97
N ILE A 107 37.92 -30.26 2.90
CA ILE A 107 37.76 -28.91 2.32
C ILE A 107 36.87 -28.77 1.04
N SER A 108 36.02 -27.73 1.11
CA SER A 108 35.53 -26.80 0.04
C SER A 108 34.20 -27.02 -0.70
N TYR A 109 33.61 -25.84 -0.99
CA TYR A 109 32.50 -25.48 -1.88
C TYR A 109 31.08 -25.87 -1.44
N GLN A 110 30.42 -24.93 -0.76
CA GLN A 110 28.96 -24.91 -0.57
C GLN A 110 28.27 -24.55 -1.89
N GLY A 111 27.79 -25.58 -2.58
CA GLY A 111 26.68 -25.50 -3.53
C GLY A 111 25.52 -26.33 -3.00
N ASN A 112 24.36 -25.68 -2.86
CA ASN A 112 23.01 -26.21 -2.64
C ASN A 112 22.85 -27.48 -1.77
N LYS A 113 22.47 -27.27 -0.50
CA LYS A 113 21.65 -28.24 0.24
C LYS A 113 20.18 -27.88 0.00
N GLU A 114 19.39 -28.82 -0.51
CA GLU A 114 17.93 -28.77 -0.45
C GLU A 114 17.52 -28.52 1.00
N GLN A 115 16.80 -27.41 1.23
CA GLN A 115 16.30 -26.99 2.53
C GLN A 115 15.00 -27.76 2.84
N THR A 116 14.92 -28.32 4.05
CA THR A 116 13.72 -28.96 4.58
C THR A 116 12.55 -27.97 4.66
N PRO A 117 11.28 -28.41 4.50
CA PRO A 117 10.12 -27.51 4.49
C PRO A 117 9.90 -26.77 5.82
N SER A 118 10.35 -27.33 6.95
CA SER A 118 10.39 -26.65 8.25
C SER A 118 11.32 -25.44 8.24
N ASP A 119 12.51 -25.58 7.65
CA ASP A 119 13.52 -24.53 7.56
C ASP A 119 13.04 -23.39 6.65
N LEU A 120 12.19 -23.71 5.66
CA LEU A 120 11.58 -22.72 4.79
C LEU A 120 10.52 -21.89 5.52
N LEU A 121 9.62 -22.52 6.29
CA LEU A 121 8.63 -21.80 7.09
C LEU A 121 9.30 -20.92 8.13
N GLU A 122 10.29 -21.44 8.85
CA GLU A 122 11.08 -20.66 9.81
C GLU A 122 11.83 -19.50 9.12
N PHE A 123 12.36 -19.74 7.92
CA PHE A 123 12.96 -18.68 7.11
C PHE A 123 11.94 -17.60 6.72
N LEU A 124 10.73 -17.98 6.32
CA LEU A 124 9.66 -17.03 5.95
C LEU A 124 9.21 -16.21 7.16
N HIS A 125 9.00 -16.83 8.32
CA HIS A 125 8.73 -16.09 9.56
C HIS A 125 9.89 -15.15 9.92
N SER A 126 11.14 -15.58 9.77
CA SER A 126 12.30 -14.70 9.95
C SER A 126 12.34 -13.52 8.96
N GLN A 127 11.81 -13.68 7.73
CA GLN A 127 11.66 -12.56 6.80
C GLN A 127 10.59 -11.57 7.25
N ILE A 128 9.47 -12.04 7.81
CA ILE A 128 8.41 -11.18 8.38
C ILE A 128 8.97 -10.34 9.53
N ASP A 129 9.74 -10.97 10.43
CA ASP A 129 10.36 -10.27 11.56
C ASP A 129 11.36 -9.20 11.08
N LYS A 130 12.17 -9.50 10.06
CA LYS A 130 13.07 -8.52 9.41
C LYS A 130 12.32 -7.41 8.68
N ALA A 131 11.10 -7.71 8.23
CA ALA A 131 10.25 -6.72 7.61
C ALA A 131 9.71 -5.69 8.59
N GLU A 132 9.77 -5.96 9.91
CA GLU A 132 9.30 -5.07 10.97
C GLU A 132 7.85 -4.59 10.72
N VAL A 133 7.03 -5.45 10.11
CA VAL A 133 5.66 -5.11 9.67
C VAL A 133 4.79 -4.66 10.84
N SER A 134 4.96 -5.27 12.01
CA SER A 134 4.18 -4.99 13.23
C SER A 134 4.78 -3.92 14.15
N VAL A 135 6.10 -3.77 14.15
CA VAL A 135 6.87 -2.89 15.06
C VAL A 135 7.19 -1.54 14.41
N GLY A 136 7.28 -1.49 13.07
CA GLY A 136 7.62 -0.31 12.30
C GLY A 136 9.13 0.02 12.31
N ALA A 137 9.62 0.55 11.19
CA ALA A 137 11.04 0.85 11.00
C ALA A 137 11.38 2.32 11.27
N LYS A 138 12.50 2.57 11.94
CA LYS A 138 13.03 3.93 12.13
C LYS A 138 13.68 4.42 10.84
N LEU A 139 13.03 5.36 10.16
CA LEU A 139 13.55 5.95 8.93
C LEU A 139 14.50 7.13 9.23
N PRO A 140 15.62 7.27 8.49
CA PRO A 140 16.59 8.34 8.70
C PRO A 140 16.05 9.72 8.28
N SER A 141 15.07 9.75 7.38
CA SER A 141 14.40 10.97 6.91
C SER A 141 13.01 10.66 6.37
N GLU A 142 12.17 11.69 6.26
CA GLU A 142 10.85 11.63 5.62
C GLU A 142 10.89 11.16 4.15
N TYR A 143 12.02 11.34 3.47
CA TYR A 143 12.20 10.91 2.08
C TYR A 143 12.46 9.39 1.94
N GLY A 144 12.75 8.70 3.05
CA GLY A 144 12.88 7.25 3.08
C GLY A 144 11.53 6.52 3.17
N VAL A 145 10.43 7.27 3.32
CA VAL A 145 9.09 6.73 3.49
C VAL A 145 8.54 6.22 2.16
N ILE A 146 8.13 4.96 2.14
CA ILE A 146 7.38 4.38 1.03
C ILE A 146 5.89 4.47 1.39
N PRO A 147 5.08 5.19 0.60
CA PRO A 147 3.65 5.29 0.85
C PRO A 147 2.93 3.99 0.49
N PHE A 148 1.81 3.74 1.13
CA PHE A 148 0.89 2.70 0.71
C PHE A 148 0.05 3.18 -0.49
N GLU A 149 -0.18 2.28 -1.44
CA GLU A 149 -1.15 2.46 -2.52
C GLU A 149 -2.48 1.82 -2.10
N SER A 150 -3.62 2.42 -2.45
CA SER A 150 -4.94 1.88 -2.12
C SER A 150 -5.53 1.12 -3.31
N PHE A 151 -6.39 0.16 -3.00
CA PHE A 151 -7.15 -0.58 -4.00
C PHE A 151 -8.52 -1.00 -3.46
N THR A 152 -9.42 -1.23 -4.40
CA THR A 152 -10.74 -1.83 -4.22
C THR A 152 -10.84 -3.04 -5.14
N LEU A 153 -11.95 -3.79 -5.10
CA LEU A 153 -12.17 -4.96 -5.98
C LEU A 153 -11.92 -4.67 -7.47
N MET A 154 -12.24 -3.45 -7.92
CA MET A 154 -12.26 -3.12 -9.34
C MET A 154 -11.18 -2.12 -9.77
N LYS A 155 -10.59 -1.41 -8.81
CA LYS A 155 -9.78 -0.21 -9.07
C LYS A 155 -8.53 -0.19 -8.21
N VAL A 156 -7.43 0.26 -8.80
CA VAL A 156 -6.16 0.49 -8.09
C VAL A 156 -5.81 1.96 -8.20
N PHE A 157 -5.35 2.55 -7.09
CA PHE A 157 -5.04 3.96 -6.98
C PHE A 157 -3.54 4.13 -6.76
N GLN A 158 -2.82 4.50 -7.82
CA GLN A 158 -1.35 4.54 -7.82
C GLN A 158 -0.79 5.94 -7.59
N LEU A 159 0.07 6.08 -6.58
CA LEU A 159 0.64 7.37 -6.18
C LEU A 159 1.81 7.82 -7.08
N GLU A 160 2.49 6.87 -7.74
CA GLU A 160 3.65 7.17 -8.61
C GLU A 160 3.31 8.03 -9.83
N MET A 161 2.04 8.02 -10.25
CA MET A 161 1.54 8.72 -11.43
C MET A 161 1.55 10.25 -11.30
N GLY A 162 1.74 10.77 -10.07
CA GLY A 162 1.76 12.21 -9.77
C GLY A 162 0.38 12.88 -9.93
N LEU A 163 0.33 14.20 -9.73
CA LEU A 163 -0.89 15.00 -9.80
C LEU A 163 -1.37 15.27 -11.25
N THR A 164 -0.63 14.81 -12.25
CA THR A 164 -0.80 15.17 -13.68
C THR A 164 -1.43 14.07 -14.52
N ARG A 165 -1.82 12.94 -13.93
CA ARG A 165 -2.46 11.80 -14.61
C ARG A 165 -3.68 11.34 -13.81
N HIS A 166 -4.51 10.50 -14.43
CA HIS A 166 -5.65 9.90 -13.74
C HIS A 166 -5.17 9.09 -12.53
N PRO A 167 -5.68 9.37 -11.32
CA PRO A 167 -5.30 8.64 -10.11
C PRO A 167 -5.83 7.21 -10.10
N GLU A 168 -7.03 6.99 -10.67
CA GLU A 168 -7.62 5.67 -10.86
C GLU A 168 -7.01 4.98 -12.09
N GLU A 169 -6.46 3.80 -11.88
CA GLU A 169 -6.11 2.86 -12.95
C GLU A 169 -6.93 1.59 -12.78
N LYS A 170 -7.68 1.20 -13.82
CA LYS A 170 -8.18 -0.18 -13.88
C LYS A 170 -6.96 -1.07 -13.97
N PRO A 171 -6.75 -2.06 -13.11
CA PRO A 171 -5.55 -2.89 -13.13
C PRO A 171 -5.34 -3.51 -14.52
N VAL A 172 -4.59 -2.87 -15.43
CA VAL A 172 -4.66 -3.21 -16.87
C VAL A 172 -4.02 -4.57 -17.15
N ARG A 173 -3.04 -4.95 -16.32
CA ARG A 173 -2.31 -6.21 -16.43
C ARG A 173 -3.04 -7.31 -15.67
N LYS A 174 -3.29 -8.42 -16.37
CA LYS A 174 -3.95 -9.61 -15.83
C LYS A 174 -3.24 -10.10 -14.55
N ASP A 175 -1.92 -10.21 -14.60
CA ASP A 175 -1.11 -10.71 -13.47
C ASP A 175 -1.36 -9.93 -12.16
N LYS A 176 -1.48 -8.60 -12.23
CA LYS A 176 -1.76 -7.76 -11.04
C LYS A 176 -3.19 -7.91 -10.52
N ARG A 177 -4.15 -8.21 -11.40
CA ARG A 177 -5.54 -8.48 -10.95
C ARG A 177 -5.60 -9.78 -10.19
N ASP A 178 -5.02 -10.81 -10.79
CA ASP A 178 -5.02 -12.16 -10.23
C ASP A 178 -4.34 -12.13 -8.84
N GLU A 179 -3.25 -11.38 -8.68
CA GLU A 179 -2.57 -11.15 -7.38
C GLU A 179 -3.48 -10.46 -6.34
N LEU A 180 -4.19 -9.39 -6.70
CA LEU A 180 -5.08 -8.70 -5.75
C LEU A 180 -6.30 -9.55 -5.36
N VAL A 181 -6.81 -10.35 -6.30
CA VAL A 181 -7.90 -11.30 -6.03
C VAL A 181 -7.42 -12.37 -5.06
N GLU A 182 -6.24 -12.97 -5.30
CA GLU A 182 -5.62 -13.96 -4.41
C GLU A 182 -5.44 -13.40 -2.98
N VAL A 183 -5.00 -12.15 -2.85
CA VAL A 183 -4.83 -11.49 -1.55
C VAL A 183 -6.17 -11.31 -0.82
N ILE A 184 -7.24 -10.93 -1.53
CA ILE A 184 -8.58 -10.76 -0.93
C ILE A 184 -9.15 -12.12 -0.51
N GLU A 185 -9.02 -13.15 -1.34
CA GLU A 185 -9.46 -14.51 -1.04
C GLU A 185 -8.73 -15.07 0.19
N ALA A 186 -7.40 -14.91 0.27
CA ALA A 186 -6.63 -15.30 1.43
C ALA A 186 -7.02 -14.52 2.70
N GLY A 187 -7.35 -13.23 2.57
CA GLY A 187 -7.86 -12.43 3.69
C GLY A 187 -9.20 -12.94 4.21
N LEU A 188 -10.11 -13.33 3.31
CA LEU A 188 -11.38 -13.95 3.67
C LEU A 188 -11.20 -15.33 4.31
N GLU A 189 -10.24 -16.11 3.83
CA GLU A 189 -9.89 -17.40 4.43
C GLU A 189 -9.41 -17.23 5.88
N VAL A 190 -8.51 -16.26 6.14
CA VAL A 190 -8.02 -15.94 7.49
C VAL A 190 -9.16 -15.50 8.42
N ILE A 191 -10.10 -14.69 7.93
CA ILE A 191 -11.23 -14.20 8.74
C ILE A 191 -12.24 -15.30 9.06
N ASN A 192 -12.54 -16.15 8.08
CA ASN A 192 -13.55 -17.20 8.20
C ASN A 192 -12.99 -18.45 8.90
N ASN A 193 -11.68 -18.67 8.86
CA ASN A 193 -10.97 -19.75 9.54
C ASN A 193 -9.86 -19.17 10.43
N PRO A 194 -10.22 -18.53 11.58
CA PRO A 194 -9.24 -18.08 12.55
C PRO A 194 -8.43 -19.26 13.12
N ASP A 195 -7.18 -19.00 13.51
CA ASP A 195 -6.34 -20.00 14.16
C ASP A 195 -6.75 -20.15 15.64
N GLU A 196 -6.43 -21.28 16.29
CA GLU A 196 -6.77 -21.55 17.71
C GLU A 196 -6.29 -20.43 18.68
N ASP A 197 -5.23 -19.71 18.30
CA ASP A 197 -4.68 -18.59 19.07
C ASP A 197 -5.52 -17.29 18.95
N ASP A 198 -6.26 -17.09 17.85
CA ASP A 198 -7.11 -15.91 17.66
C ASP A 198 -8.51 -16.09 18.28
N GLU A 199 -8.93 -17.33 18.53
CA GLU A 199 -10.24 -17.65 19.14
C GLU A 199 -10.38 -17.07 20.57
N GLN A 200 -9.28 -16.67 21.20
CA GLN A 200 -9.28 -16.07 22.54
C GLN A 200 -9.75 -14.61 22.58
N GLU A 201 -9.78 -13.90 21.45
CA GLU A 201 -10.24 -12.49 21.37
C GLU A 201 -11.72 -12.36 20.98
N ASP A 202 -12.34 -13.42 20.45
CA ASP A 202 -13.77 -13.47 20.17
C ASP A 202 -14.52 -13.78 21.48
N GLU A 203 -14.80 -12.76 22.30
CA GLU A 203 -15.86 -12.90 23.31
C GLU A 203 -17.14 -13.35 22.62
N GLU A 204 -17.69 -14.48 23.06
CA GLU A 204 -18.95 -15.05 22.59
C GLU A 204 -20.01 -13.96 22.44
N GLY A 205 -20.28 -13.58 21.18
CA GLY A 205 -21.42 -12.72 20.88
C GLY A 205 -22.72 -13.39 21.37
N PRO A 206 -23.79 -12.62 21.67
CA PRO A 206 -24.96 -13.10 22.42
C PRO A 206 -25.78 -14.24 21.76
N LEU A 207 -25.36 -14.74 20.60
CA LEU A 207 -26.07 -15.76 19.81
C LEU A 207 -25.19 -16.90 19.24
N GLY A 208 -23.88 -16.94 19.47
CA GLY A 208 -23.05 -18.10 19.08
C GLY A 208 -23.00 -18.44 17.57
N GLU A 209 -23.46 -17.55 16.68
CA GLU A 209 -23.35 -17.74 15.23
C GLU A 209 -22.05 -17.12 14.69
N LYS A 210 -21.20 -17.96 14.10
CA LYS A 210 -19.96 -17.55 13.44
C LYS A 210 -20.27 -16.63 12.26
N LEU A 211 -19.84 -15.37 12.33
CA LEU A 211 -20.05 -14.39 11.27
C LEU A 211 -19.17 -14.73 10.06
N ILE A 212 -19.80 -15.19 8.98
CA ILE A 212 -19.14 -15.42 7.69
C ILE A 212 -19.05 -14.10 6.92
N PHE A 213 -17.87 -13.84 6.37
CA PHE A 213 -17.56 -12.70 5.49
C PHE A 213 -17.40 -13.15 4.04
N ASN A 214 -17.90 -12.33 3.11
CA ASN A 214 -17.80 -12.53 1.67
C ASN A 214 -17.01 -11.40 1.00
N GLU A 215 -16.72 -11.54 -0.30
CA GLU A 215 -16.05 -10.50 -1.10
C GLU A 215 -16.78 -9.15 -1.06
N ASN A 216 -18.11 -9.14 -0.96
CA ASN A 216 -18.91 -7.90 -0.89
C ASN A 216 -18.71 -7.13 0.43
N ASP A 217 -18.21 -7.79 1.48
CA ASP A 217 -17.93 -7.17 2.78
C ASP A 217 -16.55 -6.49 2.80
N PHE A 218 -15.74 -6.68 1.74
CA PHE A 218 -14.48 -5.97 1.56
C PHE A 218 -14.73 -4.50 1.20
N ILE A 219 -14.14 -3.59 1.97
CA ILE A 219 -14.26 -2.14 1.70
C ILE A 219 -13.07 -1.66 0.88
N GLU A 220 -11.89 -1.76 1.48
CA GLU A 220 -10.68 -1.16 0.95
C GLU A 220 -9.46 -1.98 1.38
N GLY A 221 -8.46 -1.98 0.51
CA GLY A 221 -7.16 -2.56 0.78
C GLY A 221 -6.06 -1.55 0.53
N TYR A 222 -4.97 -1.70 1.26
CA TYR A 222 -3.75 -0.93 1.07
C TYR A 222 -2.59 -1.89 0.87
N TYR A 223 -1.67 -1.56 -0.04
CA TYR A 223 -0.45 -2.33 -0.20
C TYR A 223 0.78 -1.44 -0.28
N ARG A 224 1.90 -2.00 0.16
CA ARG A 224 3.22 -1.34 0.12
C ARG A 224 4.27 -2.36 -0.24
N THR A 225 5.00 -2.11 -1.33
CA THR A 225 6.07 -2.99 -1.79
C THR A 225 7.43 -2.45 -1.38
N GLU A 226 8.11 -3.16 -0.50
CA GLU A 226 9.52 -2.96 -0.17
C GLU A 226 10.37 -3.86 -1.09
N ARG A 227 11.25 -3.26 -1.89
CA ARG A 227 11.98 -3.96 -2.97
C ARG A 227 12.90 -5.07 -2.48
N ASP A 228 13.30 -5.02 -1.22
CA ASP A 228 14.22 -5.93 -0.56
C ASP A 228 13.52 -6.96 0.33
N LYS A 229 12.25 -6.75 0.70
CA LYS A 229 11.54 -7.61 1.66
C LYS A 229 10.30 -8.30 1.09
N GLY A 230 9.52 -7.60 0.27
CA GLY A 230 8.25 -8.11 -0.25
C GLY A 230 7.14 -7.06 -0.24
N THR A 231 5.89 -7.50 -0.38
CA THR A 231 4.72 -6.62 -0.35
C THR A 231 3.89 -6.88 0.90
N GLN A 232 3.58 -5.81 1.63
CA GLN A 232 2.63 -5.83 2.73
C GLN A 232 1.24 -5.44 2.20
N TYR A 233 0.19 -6.13 2.64
CA TYR A 233 -1.20 -5.82 2.39
C TYR A 233 -1.96 -5.62 3.71
N GLU A 234 -2.80 -4.60 3.76
CA GLU A 234 -3.73 -4.32 4.86
C GLU A 234 -5.14 -4.31 4.27
N LEU A 235 -6.02 -5.16 4.77
CA LEU A 235 -7.37 -5.37 4.25
C LEU A 235 -8.40 -5.02 5.32
N PHE A 236 -9.42 -4.27 4.93
CA PHE A 236 -10.51 -3.86 5.81
C PHE A 236 -11.84 -4.44 5.35
N PHE A 237 -12.47 -5.22 6.22
CA PHE A 237 -13.76 -5.83 6.01
C PHE A 237 -14.79 -5.28 7.00
N LYS A 238 -16.02 -5.07 6.53
CA LYS A 238 -17.13 -4.60 7.37
C LYS A 238 -18.45 -5.15 6.88
N LYS A 239 -19.20 -5.73 7.80
CA LYS A 239 -20.59 -6.14 7.57
C LYS A 239 -21.53 -4.95 7.72
N ALA A 240 -22.55 -4.85 6.87
CA ALA A 240 -23.47 -3.69 6.86
C ALA A 240 -24.13 -3.41 8.22
N ASP A 241 -24.41 -4.46 8.99
CA ASP A 241 -25.13 -4.39 10.27
C ASP A 241 -24.23 -4.09 11.48
N LEU A 242 -22.90 -4.13 11.30
CA LEU A 242 -21.93 -3.96 12.37
C LEU A 242 -21.13 -2.67 12.19
N MET A 243 -20.84 -1.99 13.31
CA MET A 243 -19.96 -0.83 13.33
C MET A 243 -18.47 -1.21 13.45
N GLU A 244 -18.19 -2.49 13.62
CA GLU A 244 -16.86 -3.07 13.77
C GLU A 244 -16.22 -3.38 12.42
N TYR A 245 -14.92 -3.18 12.34
CA TYR A 245 -14.12 -3.48 11.17
C TYR A 245 -13.19 -4.64 11.49
N ARG A 246 -13.12 -5.65 10.63
CA ARG A 246 -12.07 -6.66 10.68
C ARG A 246 -10.89 -6.18 9.86
N HIS A 247 -9.74 -6.07 10.50
CA HIS A 247 -8.48 -5.67 9.89
C HIS A 247 -7.55 -6.88 9.79
N VAL A 248 -7.12 -7.19 8.57
CA VAL A 248 -6.18 -8.28 8.31
C VAL A 248 -4.94 -7.73 7.65
N THR A 249 -3.78 -8.01 8.25
CA THR A 249 -2.48 -7.71 7.66
C THR A 249 -1.88 -8.99 7.11
N LEU A 250 -1.60 -8.99 5.81
CA LEU A 250 -0.92 -10.07 5.10
C LEU A 250 0.44 -9.57 4.60
N PHE A 251 1.42 -10.47 4.52
CA PHE A 251 2.73 -10.18 3.95
C PHE A 251 3.07 -11.21 2.90
N HIS A 252 3.37 -10.73 1.70
CA HIS A 252 3.87 -11.54 0.60
C HIS A 252 5.39 -11.37 0.53
N PRO A 253 6.17 -12.26 1.21
CA PRO A 253 7.58 -12.41 0.91
C PRO A 253 7.73 -12.83 -0.56
N PHE A 254 8.94 -12.93 -1.10
CA PHE A 254 9.17 -13.45 -2.47
C PHE A 254 8.85 -14.96 -2.62
N GLY A 255 7.71 -15.40 -2.08
CA GLY A 255 7.22 -16.76 -1.86
C GLY A 255 5.70 -16.72 -1.59
N PRO A 256 5.14 -17.63 -0.77
CA PRO A 256 3.69 -17.66 -0.52
C PRO A 256 3.23 -16.49 0.36
N LEU A 257 1.96 -16.10 0.24
CA LEU A 257 1.31 -15.11 1.10
C LEU A 257 1.21 -15.64 2.54
N MET A 258 1.56 -14.81 3.51
CA MET A 258 1.60 -15.16 4.92
C MET A 258 0.71 -14.22 5.73
N LYS A 259 -0.04 -14.76 6.70
CA LYS A 259 -0.77 -13.98 7.70
C LYS A 259 0.21 -13.34 8.68
N VAL A 260 0.04 -12.05 8.96
CA VAL A 260 0.82 -11.32 9.98
C VAL A 260 -0.04 -11.01 11.20
N LYS A 261 -1.25 -10.48 10.99
CA LYS A 261 -2.15 -10.05 12.07
C LYS A 261 -3.59 -10.09 11.60
N SER A 262 -4.50 -10.45 12.50
CA SER A 262 -5.95 -10.32 12.35
C SER A 262 -6.49 -9.67 13.61
N GLU A 263 -7.27 -8.60 13.49
CA GLU A 263 -7.81 -7.89 14.65
C GLU A 263 -9.19 -7.28 14.35
N MET A 264 -9.98 -7.07 15.42
CA MET A 264 -11.23 -6.33 15.35
C MET A 264 -11.04 -4.89 15.84
N ILE A 265 -11.35 -3.93 14.99
CA ILE A 265 -11.20 -2.49 15.27
C ILE A 265 -12.56 -1.86 15.50
N ASP A 266 -12.77 -1.35 16.72
CA ASP A 266 -13.92 -0.53 17.09
C ASP A 266 -13.57 0.96 16.94
N ILE A 267 -14.15 1.59 15.92
CA ILE A 267 -13.92 2.99 15.56
C ILE A 267 -14.45 3.95 16.64
N THR A 268 -15.49 3.56 17.38
CA THR A 268 -16.21 4.47 18.29
C THR A 268 -15.37 4.96 19.47
N ARG A 269 -14.34 4.21 19.84
CA ARG A 269 -13.45 4.51 20.97
C ARG A 269 -12.47 5.65 20.68
N SER A 270 -12.21 5.93 19.40
CA SER A 270 -11.18 6.90 18.99
C SER A 270 -11.76 8.30 18.73
N ILE A 271 -11.44 9.23 19.64
CA ILE A 271 -11.82 10.64 19.51
C ILE A 271 -10.84 11.35 18.56
N ILE A 272 -11.40 12.12 17.61
CA ILE A 272 -10.63 12.95 16.69
C ILE A 272 -10.77 14.42 17.11
N ASN A 273 -9.64 15.05 17.38
CA ASN A 273 -9.54 16.48 17.62
C ASN A 273 -9.18 17.21 16.33
N ILE A 274 -10.10 18.02 15.83
CA ILE A 274 -9.92 18.80 14.61
C ILE A 274 -9.31 20.15 14.99
N ILE A 275 -8.13 20.46 14.44
CA ILE A 275 -7.41 21.70 14.70
C ILE A 275 -7.45 22.54 13.42
N VAL A 276 -8.11 23.69 13.51
CA VAL A 276 -8.30 24.63 12.39
C VAL A 276 -7.64 25.97 12.71
N PRO A 277 -6.61 26.39 11.95
CA PRO A 277 -6.00 27.70 12.11
C PRO A 277 -6.87 28.77 11.44
N LEU A 278 -7.16 29.86 12.15
CA LEU A 278 -8.05 30.93 11.70
C LEU A 278 -7.32 32.28 11.68
N ALA A 279 -7.50 33.05 10.61
CA ALA A 279 -7.20 34.48 10.56
C ALA A 279 -8.18 35.20 9.64
N GLU A 280 -8.93 36.15 10.19
CA GLU A 280 -9.85 37.06 9.48
C GLU A 280 -10.92 36.39 8.59
N ARG A 281 -11.05 35.06 8.66
CA ARG A 281 -11.96 34.22 7.84
C ARG A 281 -13.17 33.74 8.65
N THR A 282 -13.88 34.66 9.30
CA THR A 282 -15.03 34.33 10.14
C THR A 282 -16.22 33.80 9.33
N GLU A 283 -16.40 34.27 8.10
CA GLU A 283 -17.47 33.80 7.20
C GLU A 283 -17.24 32.35 6.73
N ALA A 284 -16.01 32.04 6.28
CA ALA A 284 -15.64 30.67 5.90
C ALA A 284 -15.73 29.72 7.10
N PHE A 285 -15.38 30.18 8.32
CA PHE A 285 -15.54 29.38 9.52
C PHE A 285 -17.01 29.14 9.88
N ALA A 286 -17.89 30.13 9.68
CA ALA A 286 -19.32 29.95 9.88
C ALA A 286 -19.90 28.91 8.91
N GLN A 287 -19.49 28.96 7.64
CA GLN A 287 -19.85 27.95 6.63
C GLN A 287 -19.28 26.57 6.99
N PHE A 288 -18.03 26.50 7.42
CA PHE A 288 -17.38 25.28 7.90
C PHE A 288 -18.22 24.67 9.04
N MET A 289 -18.54 25.43 10.09
CA MET A 289 -19.35 24.96 11.22
C MET A 289 -20.78 24.56 10.80
N GLN A 290 -21.37 25.26 9.83
CA GLN A 290 -22.68 24.89 9.28
C GLN A 290 -22.63 23.54 8.55
N ASN A 291 -21.55 23.24 7.83
CA ASN A 291 -21.36 21.94 7.20
C ASN A 291 -21.23 20.80 8.23
N PHE A 292 -20.77 21.09 9.45
CA PHE A 292 -20.73 20.14 10.57
C PHE A 292 -22.03 20.06 11.37
N SER A 293 -23.04 20.89 11.06
CA SER A 293 -24.28 20.95 11.86
C SER A 293 -25.08 19.64 11.82
N GLU A 294 -24.96 18.83 10.76
CA GLU A 294 -25.53 17.47 10.70
C GLU A 294 -24.85 16.47 11.64
N SER A 295 -23.61 16.74 12.08
CA SER A 295 -22.76 15.83 12.85
C SER A 295 -22.67 16.13 14.36
N ASN A 296 -23.49 17.05 14.89
CA ASN A 296 -23.65 17.28 16.33
C ASN A 296 -22.35 17.63 17.10
N PHE A 297 -21.43 18.41 16.50
CA PHE A 297 -20.24 18.91 17.20
C PHE A 297 -20.59 20.08 18.15
N HIS A 298 -20.69 19.80 19.45
CA HIS A 298 -21.07 20.79 20.46
C HIS A 298 -19.90 21.37 21.26
N ASN A 299 -18.70 20.80 21.15
CA ASN A 299 -17.57 21.15 21.99
C ASN A 299 -16.40 21.65 21.14
N TYR A 300 -16.18 22.97 21.14
CA TYR A 300 -15.02 23.60 20.53
C TYR A 300 -14.35 24.55 21.52
N THR A 301 -13.02 24.61 21.47
CA THR A 301 -12.22 25.50 22.31
C THR A 301 -11.49 26.50 21.42
N LEU A 302 -11.75 27.79 21.63
CA LEU A 302 -11.05 28.85 20.90
C LEU A 302 -9.76 29.22 21.64
N VAL A 303 -8.62 29.13 20.94
CA VAL A 303 -7.32 29.57 21.43
C VAL A 303 -6.91 30.81 20.66
N SER A 304 -6.95 31.97 21.31
CA SER A 304 -6.54 33.24 20.70
C SER A 304 -5.03 33.46 20.82
N LEU A 305 -4.44 34.02 19.76
CA LEU A 305 -3.03 34.38 19.70
C LEU A 305 -2.88 35.85 19.28
N ASN A 306 -2.11 36.61 20.05
CA ASN A 306 -1.80 38.02 19.77
C ASN A 306 -0.51 38.12 18.93
N GLU A 307 -0.41 37.37 17.84
CA GLU A 307 0.72 37.34 16.90
C GLU A 307 0.19 37.48 15.47
N GLU A 308 1.03 37.89 14.51
CA GLU A 308 0.68 37.82 13.08
C GLU A 308 0.37 36.37 12.67
N PHE A 309 -0.60 36.19 11.77
CA PHE A 309 -1.06 34.87 11.40
C PHE A 309 0.05 34.04 10.75
N ASN A 310 0.37 32.91 11.39
CA ASN A 310 1.24 31.88 10.85
C ASN A 310 0.59 30.51 11.07
N ARG A 311 0.21 29.85 9.97
CA ARG A 311 -0.45 28.54 9.98
C ARG A 311 0.31 27.51 10.80
N GLY A 312 1.62 27.39 10.61
CA GLY A 312 2.45 26.41 11.32
C GLY A 312 2.50 26.67 12.83
N ARG A 313 2.52 27.95 13.24
CA ARG A 313 2.42 28.32 14.66
C ARG A 313 1.03 28.03 15.23
N GLY A 314 -0.03 28.37 14.51
CA GLY A 314 -1.41 28.10 14.93
C GLY A 314 -1.67 26.61 15.18
N LEU A 315 -1.25 25.75 14.24
CA LEU A 315 -1.37 24.29 14.37
C LEU A 315 -0.57 23.75 15.58
N ASN A 316 0.66 24.24 15.78
CA ASN A 316 1.51 23.81 16.90
C ASN A 316 0.94 24.24 18.26
N VAL A 317 0.43 25.46 18.37
CA VAL A 317 -0.23 25.92 19.60
C VAL A 317 -1.50 25.13 19.86
N GLY A 318 -2.34 24.91 18.84
CA GLY A 318 -3.56 24.11 18.96
C GLY A 318 -3.28 22.68 19.41
N ALA A 319 -2.24 22.03 18.87
CA ALA A 319 -1.82 20.70 19.28
C ALA A 319 -1.36 20.66 20.75
N ARG A 320 -0.64 21.70 21.21
CA ARG A 320 -0.16 21.80 22.59
C ARG A 320 -1.23 22.20 23.60
N ALA A 321 -2.35 22.76 23.15
CA ALA A 321 -3.46 23.13 24.01
C ALA A 321 -4.22 21.91 24.55
N TRP A 322 -4.04 20.74 23.94
CA TRP A 322 -4.64 19.50 24.41
C TRP A 322 -3.69 18.75 25.37
N ASP A 323 -4.16 18.53 26.59
CA ASP A 323 -3.43 17.85 27.67
C ASP A 323 -4.15 16.60 28.22
N LYS A 324 -5.39 16.33 27.76
CA LYS A 324 -6.30 15.31 28.32
C LYS A 324 -6.06 13.88 27.81
N GLY A 325 -4.82 13.53 27.46
CA GLY A 325 -4.43 12.19 27.02
C GLY A 325 -4.29 12.02 25.50
N GLU A 326 -4.11 10.77 25.07
CA GLU A 326 -3.84 10.41 23.67
C GLU A 326 -5.11 10.49 22.82
N VAL A 327 -5.05 11.27 21.74
CA VAL A 327 -6.15 11.52 20.82
C VAL A 327 -5.62 11.60 19.39
N LEU A 328 -6.48 11.30 18.41
CA LEU A 328 -6.14 11.51 17.01
C LEU A 328 -6.29 13.00 16.67
N MET A 329 -5.19 13.65 16.26
CA MET A 329 -5.24 15.05 15.84
C MET A 329 -5.38 15.16 14.32
N PHE A 330 -6.41 15.85 13.86
CA PHE A 330 -6.65 16.14 12.45
C PHE A 330 -6.37 17.63 12.17
N PHE A 331 -5.32 17.90 11.40
CA PHE A 331 -4.94 19.26 11.00
C PHE A 331 -5.64 19.61 9.68
N CYS A 332 -6.50 20.62 9.71
CA CYS A 332 -7.33 20.99 8.58
C CYS A 332 -7.35 22.50 8.36
N ASP A 333 -7.53 22.94 7.11
CA ASP A 333 -7.89 24.33 6.81
C ASP A 333 -9.41 24.51 6.86
N VAL A 334 -9.85 25.77 7.01
CA VAL A 334 -11.27 26.15 7.04
C VAL A 334 -11.99 25.86 5.72
N ASP A 335 -11.25 25.91 4.61
CA ASP A 335 -11.80 25.80 3.25
C ASP A 335 -11.94 24.33 2.77
N ILE A 336 -11.71 23.36 3.65
CA ILE A 336 -11.75 21.93 3.32
C ILE A 336 -13.08 21.35 3.81
N TYR A 337 -13.76 20.61 2.92
CA TYR A 337 -14.94 19.84 3.25
C TYR A 337 -14.60 18.34 3.34
N PHE A 338 -15.08 17.65 4.37
CA PHE A 338 -14.90 16.21 4.53
C PHE A 338 -16.12 15.55 5.17
N SER A 339 -16.39 14.29 4.82
CA SER A 339 -17.55 13.55 5.33
C SER A 339 -17.26 12.80 6.65
N ALA A 340 -18.31 12.31 7.31
CA ALA A 340 -18.15 11.43 8.48
C ALA A 340 -17.44 10.11 8.13
N GLU A 341 -17.64 9.61 6.91
CA GLU A 341 -16.97 8.39 6.42
C GLU A 341 -15.46 8.61 6.29
N PHE A 342 -15.03 9.79 5.85
CA PHE A 342 -13.61 10.16 5.80
C PHE A 342 -12.96 10.14 7.19
N LEU A 343 -13.66 10.62 8.22
CA LEU A 343 -13.16 10.56 9.60
C LEU A 343 -13.03 9.12 10.09
N ASN A 344 -13.90 8.21 9.64
CA ASN A 344 -13.75 6.78 9.93
C ASN A 344 -12.51 6.19 9.26
N SER A 345 -12.25 6.54 8.00
CA SER A 345 -10.99 6.16 7.33
C SER A 345 -9.75 6.70 8.05
N CYS A 346 -9.81 7.93 8.58
CA CYS A 346 -8.71 8.49 9.39
C CYS A 346 -8.44 7.66 10.65
N ARG A 347 -9.50 7.19 11.32
CA ARG A 347 -9.37 6.35 12.53
C ARG A 347 -8.80 4.97 12.22
N LEU A 348 -9.26 4.35 11.14
CA LEU A 348 -8.77 3.04 10.71
C LEU A 348 -7.29 3.05 10.30
N ASN A 349 -6.83 4.18 9.77
CA ASN A 349 -5.51 4.28 9.15
C ASN A 349 -4.49 5.08 9.96
N ALA A 350 -4.82 5.44 11.21
CA ALA A 350 -3.91 6.13 12.11
C ALA A 350 -3.69 5.32 13.38
N GLU A 351 -2.43 5.05 13.70
CA GLU A 351 -2.03 4.33 14.90
C GLU A 351 -1.02 5.16 15.70
N PRO A 352 -1.24 5.35 17.02
CA PRO A 352 -0.33 6.10 17.88
C PRO A 352 1.11 5.60 17.77
N GLY A 353 2.02 6.51 17.42
CA GLY A 353 3.44 6.23 17.31
C GLY A 353 3.86 5.34 16.12
N LYS A 354 2.92 4.78 15.34
CA LYS A 354 3.21 3.83 14.25
C LYS A 354 2.80 4.30 12.86
N LYS A 355 1.57 4.85 12.71
CA LYS A 355 0.98 5.16 11.40
C LYS A 355 0.30 6.53 11.41
N VAL A 356 0.58 7.32 10.39
CA VAL A 356 -0.01 8.65 10.18
C VAL A 356 -0.73 8.66 8.85
N PHE A 357 -1.94 9.21 8.86
CA PHE A 357 -2.79 9.35 7.69
C PHE A 357 -2.56 10.71 7.00
N TYR A 358 -2.17 10.71 5.74
CA TYR A 358 -2.00 11.92 4.92
C TYR A 358 -3.02 11.95 3.78
N PRO A 359 -4.18 12.59 3.96
CA PRO A 359 -5.16 12.73 2.89
C PRO A 359 -4.61 13.63 1.77
N VAL A 360 -4.90 13.29 0.51
CA VAL A 360 -4.57 14.15 -0.62
C VAL A 360 -5.81 14.95 -1.00
N VAL A 361 -5.72 16.28 -0.94
CA VAL A 361 -6.86 17.14 -1.29
C VAL A 361 -7.08 17.12 -2.79
N PHE A 362 -8.33 16.92 -3.18
CA PHE A 362 -8.74 16.77 -4.57
C PHE A 362 -8.41 17.99 -5.46
N SER A 363 -8.45 19.21 -4.88
CA SER A 363 -8.08 20.46 -5.56
C SER A 363 -6.65 20.52 -6.09
N LEU A 364 -5.77 19.61 -5.65
CA LEU A 364 -4.41 19.49 -6.17
C LEU A 364 -4.33 18.75 -7.52
N TYR A 365 -5.40 18.07 -7.93
CA TYR A 365 -5.47 17.36 -9.21
C TYR A 365 -5.97 18.26 -10.32
N ASN A 366 -5.54 17.97 -11.55
CA ASN A 366 -6.03 18.68 -12.72
C ASN A 366 -7.51 18.36 -12.97
N PRO A 367 -8.43 19.34 -12.87
CA PRO A 367 -9.87 19.10 -13.02
C PRO A 367 -10.24 18.58 -14.40
N ALA A 368 -9.48 18.93 -15.44
CA ALA A 368 -9.71 18.43 -16.81
C ALA A 368 -9.42 16.93 -16.95
N ILE A 369 -8.57 16.38 -16.08
CA ILE A 369 -8.28 14.95 -16.04
C ILE A 369 -9.36 14.27 -15.21
N VAL A 370 -9.60 14.77 -14.00
CA VAL A 370 -10.58 14.14 -13.14
C VAL A 370 -11.96 14.08 -13.78
N TYR A 371 -12.48 15.21 -14.24
CA TYR A 371 -13.82 15.30 -14.81
C TYR A 371 -13.85 14.96 -16.30
N ALA A 372 -12.83 14.28 -16.84
CA ALA A 372 -12.73 13.97 -18.28
C ALA A 372 -13.94 13.18 -18.84
N ASN A 373 -14.66 12.46 -17.98
CA ASN A 373 -15.86 11.71 -18.33
C ASN A 373 -17.18 12.48 -18.11
N GLN A 374 -17.11 13.74 -17.66
CA GLN A 374 -18.25 14.63 -17.45
C GLN A 374 -18.14 15.80 -18.43
N ASP A 375 -19.22 16.11 -19.14
CA ASP A 375 -19.22 17.20 -20.14
C ASP A 375 -19.03 18.59 -19.52
N VAL A 376 -19.29 18.73 -18.21
CA VAL A 376 -19.09 19.96 -17.43
C VAL A 376 -18.52 19.61 -16.05
N PRO A 377 -17.38 20.19 -15.62
CA PRO A 377 -16.87 19.97 -14.26
C PRO A 377 -17.81 20.62 -13.24
N PRO A 378 -18.04 19.99 -12.06
CA PRO A 378 -18.92 20.54 -11.03
C PRO A 378 -18.38 21.87 -10.48
N PRO A 379 -19.22 22.73 -9.87
CA PRO A 379 -18.80 24.00 -9.27
C PRO A 379 -17.66 23.84 -8.25
N VAL A 380 -16.79 24.85 -8.10
CA VAL A 380 -15.58 24.82 -7.22
C VAL A 380 -15.90 24.37 -5.79
N GLU A 381 -17.07 24.72 -5.26
CA GLU A 381 -17.55 24.31 -3.94
C GLU A 381 -17.73 22.78 -3.81
N GLN A 382 -18.12 22.10 -4.89
CA GLN A 382 -18.24 20.63 -4.94
C GLN A 382 -16.90 19.94 -5.26
N GLN A 383 -15.91 20.69 -5.78
CA GLN A 383 -14.55 20.18 -6.03
C GLN A 383 -13.69 20.16 -4.76
N LEU A 384 -14.11 20.83 -3.69
CA LEU A 384 -13.39 20.87 -2.41
C LEU A 384 -13.81 19.75 -1.45
N ASN A 385 -14.71 18.86 -1.88
CA ASN A 385 -15.21 17.74 -1.09
C ASN A 385 -14.20 16.57 -1.04
N VAL A 386 -13.81 16.20 0.18
CA VAL A 386 -13.14 14.93 0.50
C VAL A 386 -14.21 13.95 0.99
N SER A 387 -14.95 13.31 0.08
CA SER A 387 -15.98 12.34 0.45
C SER A 387 -15.67 10.96 -0.12
N PRO A 388 -15.58 9.90 0.72
CA PRO A 388 -16.04 8.59 0.35
C PRO A 388 -17.57 8.60 0.43
N SER A 389 -18.27 8.08 -0.58
CA SER A 389 -19.65 7.62 -0.38
C SER A 389 -19.95 6.39 -1.23
N ARG A 390 -20.45 5.37 -0.53
CA ARG A 390 -20.76 4.00 -0.92
C ARG A 390 -21.71 3.75 -2.11
N SER A 391 -22.06 4.73 -2.94
CA SER A 391 -23.12 4.49 -3.94
C SER A 391 -23.18 5.46 -5.11
N SER A 392 -22.06 5.80 -5.75
CA SER A 392 -22.13 6.47 -7.04
C SER A 392 -21.10 5.96 -8.04
N THR A 393 -21.60 5.74 -9.25
CA THR A 393 -20.95 5.19 -10.46
C THR A 393 -19.91 6.15 -11.07
N THR A 394 -19.12 6.85 -10.24
CA THR A 394 -18.09 7.79 -10.73
C THR A 394 -16.66 7.33 -10.38
N PRO A 395 -15.64 7.68 -11.20
CA PRO A 395 -14.30 7.10 -11.09
C PRO A 395 -13.38 7.72 -10.01
N LEU A 396 -13.92 8.34 -8.95
CA LEU A 396 -13.20 9.46 -8.32
C LEU A 396 -13.19 9.51 -6.80
N ASP A 397 -13.39 8.38 -6.14
CA ASP A 397 -13.38 8.31 -4.69
C ASP A 397 -12.23 7.40 -4.23
N LEU A 398 -11.42 7.90 -3.28
CA LEU A 398 -10.29 7.27 -2.56
C LEU A 398 -8.89 7.50 -3.15
N PHE A 399 -8.29 8.64 -2.82
CA PHE A 399 -6.85 8.84 -2.98
C PHE A 399 -6.23 9.31 -1.66
N ASN A 400 -5.79 8.36 -0.84
CA ASN A 400 -5.23 8.63 0.48
C ASN A 400 -3.79 8.10 0.56
N ARG A 401 -2.87 8.89 1.12
CA ARG A 401 -1.55 8.39 1.51
C ARG A 401 -1.65 7.84 2.93
N ASN A 402 -1.66 6.53 3.03
CA ASN A 402 -1.28 5.87 4.28
C ASN A 402 0.24 5.90 4.37
N VAL A 403 0.76 6.45 5.47
CA VAL A 403 2.19 6.49 5.74
C VAL A 403 2.43 5.87 7.12
N SER A 404 3.01 4.67 7.16
CA SER A 404 3.59 4.17 8.42
C SER A 404 4.83 4.98 8.74
N LEU A 405 4.70 5.86 9.73
CA LEU A 405 5.79 6.62 10.33
C LEU A 405 5.82 6.27 11.80
N HIS A 406 6.85 5.51 12.21
CA HIS A 406 7.36 5.68 13.56
C HIS A 406 8.00 7.07 13.61
N LEU A 407 7.21 8.06 14.04
CA LEU A 407 7.74 9.39 14.29
C LEU A 407 8.88 9.20 15.30
N VAL A 408 10.09 9.55 14.87
CA VAL A 408 11.23 9.67 15.74
C VAL A 408 10.77 10.43 16.99
N GLN A 409 10.98 9.84 18.17
CA GLN A 409 11.02 10.54 19.44
C GLN A 409 11.99 11.72 19.34
N ASN A 410 11.53 12.83 18.75
CA ASN A 410 12.23 14.11 18.64
C ASN A 410 11.24 15.28 18.67
N LEU A 411 10.03 15.06 19.19
CA LEU A 411 9.22 16.16 19.71
C LEU A 411 9.59 16.54 21.16
N SER A 412 10.53 15.81 21.79
CA SER A 412 11.06 16.13 23.12
C SER A 412 12.38 16.92 23.12
N SER A 413 12.96 17.26 21.95
CA SER A 413 14.24 18.01 21.91
C SER A 413 14.48 18.75 20.60
N ILE A 414 13.80 19.87 20.38
CA ILE A 414 14.42 20.99 19.65
C ILE A 414 14.30 22.23 20.52
N LYS A 415 15.30 22.32 21.41
CA LYS A 415 15.72 23.56 22.07
C LYS A 415 15.97 24.61 20.99
N LEU A 416 15.34 25.76 21.19
CA LEU A 416 15.74 27.04 20.64
C LEU A 416 17.27 27.17 20.57
N LYS A 417 17.79 27.48 19.39
CA LYS A 417 18.96 28.32 19.27
C LYS A 417 18.70 29.37 18.19
N VAL A 418 17.96 30.39 18.62
CA VAL A 418 18.01 31.73 18.04
C VAL A 418 19.48 32.13 17.97
N THR A 419 19.99 32.39 16.77
CA THR A 419 21.19 33.21 16.62
C THR A 419 20.78 34.42 15.81
N LEU A 420 20.56 35.53 16.52
CA LEU A 420 20.55 36.87 15.97
C LEU A 420 21.88 37.09 15.22
N PHE A 421 21.79 37.60 13.99
CA PHE A 421 22.76 38.57 13.51
C PHE A 421 21.99 39.75 12.92
N LEU A 422 21.99 40.85 13.70
CA LEU A 422 21.61 42.17 13.26
C LEU A 422 22.80 42.80 12.53
N GLY A 423 22.54 43.41 11.37
CA GLY A 423 23.18 44.65 10.95
C GLY A 423 24.53 44.58 10.24
N ALA A 424 24.50 44.85 8.94
CA ALA A 424 25.26 45.97 8.36
C ALA A 424 24.62 46.38 7.02
N ALA A 425 23.92 47.51 7.02
CA ALA A 425 23.60 48.25 5.82
C ALA A 425 24.82 49.08 5.39
N CYS A 426 25.18 49.01 4.12
CA CYS A 426 25.82 50.05 3.28
C CYS A 426 25.81 49.44 1.87
N GLY A 427 25.15 50.04 0.88
CA GLY A 427 25.63 51.24 0.20
C GLY A 427 26.17 50.82 -1.17
N GLY A 428 25.68 51.44 -2.24
CA GLY A 428 25.96 51.04 -3.62
C GLY A 428 27.42 51.18 -4.05
N GLY A 429 27.69 50.71 -5.27
CA GLY A 429 28.96 50.92 -5.95
C GLY A 429 29.35 49.72 -6.79
N GLY A 430 29.17 49.83 -8.10
CA GLY A 430 29.81 48.92 -9.05
C GLY A 430 31.32 49.07 -8.95
N HIS A 431 32.02 47.96 -8.79
CA HIS A 431 33.40 47.81 -9.25
C HIS A 431 33.62 46.36 -9.66
N LEU A 432 34.06 46.22 -10.91
CA LEU A 432 34.65 45.03 -11.50
C LEU A 432 35.73 44.46 -10.56
N LEU A 433 35.60 43.18 -10.20
CA LEU A 433 36.74 42.39 -9.75
C LEU A 433 37.15 41.44 -10.88
N PRO A 434 38.35 41.64 -11.47
CA PRO A 434 38.89 40.70 -12.44
C PRO A 434 39.42 39.45 -11.71
N GLY A 435 39.08 38.28 -12.27
CA GLY A 435 39.94 37.10 -12.27
C GLY A 435 40.50 36.60 -10.93
N ILE A 436 39.66 36.02 -10.08
CA ILE A 436 40.09 34.90 -9.22
C ILE A 436 39.07 33.78 -9.38
N THR A 437 39.17 33.02 -10.46
CA THR A 437 38.58 31.67 -10.47
C THR A 437 39.45 30.84 -9.53
N ALA A 438 39.01 30.69 -8.27
CA ALA A 438 39.57 29.71 -7.38
C ALA A 438 39.57 28.36 -8.11
N ALA A 439 40.75 27.91 -8.55
CA ALA A 439 40.86 26.67 -9.28
C ALA A 439 40.38 25.57 -8.33
N LEU A 440 39.20 25.01 -8.55
CA LEU A 440 38.70 23.91 -7.76
C LEU A 440 39.46 22.64 -8.16
N TRP A 441 40.24 22.10 -7.23
CA TRP A 441 41.03 20.88 -7.41
C TRP A 441 40.20 19.66 -7.02
N PRO A 442 40.25 18.57 -7.79
CA PRO A 442 39.58 17.32 -7.45
C PRO A 442 40.26 16.67 -6.24
N LEU A 443 39.49 15.98 -5.40
CA LEU A 443 39.98 15.32 -4.18
C LEU A 443 41.05 14.26 -4.49
N VAL A 444 40.91 13.54 -5.60
CA VAL A 444 41.80 12.46 -6.02
C VAL A 444 42.03 12.54 -7.53
N LYS A 445 43.29 12.40 -7.97
CA LYS A 445 43.68 12.37 -9.39
C LYS A 445 44.24 10.99 -9.78
N PRO A 446 43.39 9.98 -10.02
CA PRO A 446 43.89 8.67 -10.43
C PRO A 446 44.41 8.73 -11.88
N LYS A 447 45.49 7.99 -12.17
CA LYS A 447 46.02 7.87 -13.55
C LYS A 447 45.00 7.18 -14.45
N ILE A 448 44.49 7.91 -15.45
CA ILE A 448 43.51 7.38 -16.40
C ILE A 448 44.24 6.58 -17.48
N VAL A 449 44.09 5.25 -17.44
CA VAL A 449 44.62 4.34 -18.48
C VAL A 449 43.51 4.01 -19.49
N LYS A 450 43.73 4.33 -20.77
CA LYS A 450 42.86 3.94 -21.88
C LYS A 450 43.49 2.80 -22.68
N LYS A 451 42.87 1.63 -22.66
CA LYS A 451 43.32 0.43 -23.40
C LYS A 451 43.35 0.62 -24.92
N ARG A 452 42.50 1.51 -25.43
CA ARG A 452 42.43 1.87 -26.84
C ARG A 452 41.95 3.32 -26.97
N THR A 453 42.61 4.09 -27.81
CA THR A 453 42.25 5.48 -28.14
C THR A 453 41.53 5.59 -29.49
N LYS A 454 41.87 4.74 -30.46
CA LYS A 454 41.21 4.68 -31.77
C LYS A 454 39.74 4.24 -31.63
N LYS A 455 38.82 5.01 -32.22
CA LYS A 455 37.38 4.68 -32.29
C LYS A 455 37.15 3.37 -33.05
N PHE A 456 36.10 2.65 -32.67
CA PHE A 456 35.62 1.50 -33.43
C PHE A 456 34.76 2.00 -34.59
N ILE A 457 35.27 1.87 -35.82
CA ILE A 457 34.58 2.31 -37.04
C ILE A 457 33.91 1.12 -37.74
N ARG A 458 32.81 1.37 -38.45
CA ARG A 458 32.14 0.33 -39.25
C ARG A 458 33.02 -0.11 -40.42
N HIS A 459 33.04 -1.41 -40.70
CA HIS A 459 33.72 -1.99 -41.87
C HIS A 459 33.27 -1.29 -43.17
N GLN A 460 34.23 -0.91 -44.03
CA GLN A 460 34.03 -0.21 -45.31
C GLN A 460 33.42 1.20 -45.23
N SER A 461 33.35 1.82 -44.03
CA SER A 461 32.89 3.21 -43.88
C SER A 461 33.89 4.26 -44.39
N ASP A 462 35.13 3.83 -44.64
CA ASP A 462 36.20 4.56 -45.31
C ASP A 462 36.03 4.56 -46.83
N GLN A 463 35.52 3.47 -47.41
CA GLN A 463 35.35 3.32 -48.86
C GLN A 463 34.02 3.92 -49.37
N TYR A 464 32.95 3.86 -48.56
CA TYR A 464 31.62 4.29 -48.99
C TYR A 464 31.03 5.36 -48.09
N VAL A 465 30.75 6.54 -48.64
CA VAL A 465 30.12 7.67 -47.92
C VAL A 465 28.74 7.32 -47.36
N LYS A 466 27.98 6.47 -48.07
CA LYS A 466 26.67 5.96 -47.61
C LYS A 466 26.80 5.13 -46.32
N ILE A 467 27.95 4.49 -46.08
CA ILE A 467 28.20 3.70 -44.88
C ILE A 467 28.77 4.62 -43.80
N LYS A 468 27.92 4.98 -42.83
CA LYS A 468 28.35 5.81 -41.69
C LYS A 468 29.38 5.09 -40.82
N ARG A 469 30.29 5.86 -40.21
CA ARG A 469 31.40 5.37 -39.36
C ARG A 469 30.96 4.73 -38.04
N ASN A 470 29.71 4.87 -37.62
CA ASN A 470 29.18 4.29 -36.38
C ASN A 470 29.25 2.76 -36.40
N TRP A 471 29.90 2.16 -35.40
CA TRP A 471 30.10 0.71 -35.32
C TRP A 471 28.80 -0.10 -35.49
N ARG A 472 28.86 -1.13 -36.33
CA ARG A 472 27.84 -2.18 -36.46
C ARG A 472 28.53 -3.53 -36.56
N LYS A 473 28.01 -4.54 -35.86
CA LYS A 473 28.58 -5.89 -35.89
C LYS A 473 28.34 -6.51 -37.29
N PRO A 474 29.39 -6.88 -38.03
CA PRO A 474 29.23 -7.53 -39.34
C PRO A 474 28.62 -8.92 -39.16
N ARG A 475 27.58 -9.22 -39.96
CA ARG A 475 26.83 -10.50 -39.89
C ARG A 475 27.15 -11.46 -41.03
N GLY A 476 27.63 -10.96 -42.18
CA GLY A 476 27.87 -11.77 -43.37
C GLY A 476 28.82 -12.95 -43.14
N ILE A 477 28.53 -14.09 -43.77
CA ILE A 477 29.26 -15.34 -43.56
C ILE A 477 30.74 -15.23 -43.92
N ASP A 478 31.06 -14.52 -45.01
CA ASP A 478 32.43 -14.33 -45.53
C ASP A 478 33.13 -13.05 -45.03
N ASN A 479 32.49 -12.31 -44.13
CA ASN A 479 33.06 -11.06 -43.68
C ASN A 479 34.36 -11.28 -42.87
N ARG A 480 35.46 -10.69 -43.35
CA ARG A 480 36.81 -10.86 -42.78
C ARG A 480 36.93 -10.34 -41.34
N VAL A 481 36.22 -9.26 -41.00
CA VAL A 481 36.20 -8.69 -39.63
C VAL A 481 35.45 -9.62 -38.68
N ARG A 482 34.32 -10.20 -39.10
CA ARG A 482 33.55 -11.18 -38.31
C ARG A 482 34.40 -12.41 -37.98
N ARG A 483 35.14 -12.91 -38.96
CA ARG A 483 36.07 -14.06 -38.85
C ARG A 483 37.40 -13.72 -38.14
N ARG A 484 37.64 -12.45 -37.78
CA ARG A 484 38.83 -11.97 -37.05
C ARG A 484 40.17 -12.21 -37.75
N PHE A 485 40.23 -12.06 -39.07
CA PHE A 485 41.50 -12.14 -39.81
C PHE A 485 42.50 -11.06 -39.35
N LYS A 486 43.78 -11.40 -39.29
CA LYS A 486 44.88 -10.47 -38.98
C LYS A 486 44.91 -9.32 -39.99
N GLY A 487 45.25 -8.12 -39.54
CA GLY A 487 45.32 -6.91 -40.37
C GLY A 487 43.98 -6.19 -40.59
N GLN A 488 42.86 -6.80 -40.18
CA GLN A 488 41.55 -6.17 -40.23
C GLN A 488 41.23 -5.35 -38.98
N ILE A 489 40.21 -4.48 -39.07
CA ILE A 489 39.74 -3.70 -37.93
C ILE A 489 39.26 -4.61 -36.79
N LEU A 490 39.67 -4.30 -35.55
CA LEU A 490 39.29 -5.07 -34.37
C LEU A 490 37.85 -4.77 -33.96
N MET A 491 37.11 -5.82 -33.57
CA MET A 491 35.75 -5.68 -33.04
C MET A 491 35.76 -5.22 -31.57
N PRO A 492 34.76 -4.43 -31.13
CA PRO A 492 34.54 -4.16 -29.71
C PRO A 492 34.28 -5.45 -28.95
N ASN A 493 34.92 -5.58 -27.79
CA ASN A 493 34.72 -6.65 -26.81
C ASN A 493 34.78 -6.06 -25.40
N ILE A 494 34.33 -6.83 -24.40
CA ILE A 494 34.34 -6.41 -22.99
C ILE A 494 35.76 -6.14 -22.46
N GLY A 495 36.77 -6.78 -23.04
CA GLY A 495 38.18 -6.62 -22.67
C GLY A 495 38.70 -5.19 -22.85
N TYR A 496 38.14 -4.40 -23.78
CA TYR A 496 38.47 -2.98 -23.94
C TYR A 496 37.85 -2.07 -22.87
N GLY A 497 37.02 -2.61 -21.96
CA GLY A 497 36.43 -1.86 -20.86
C GLY A 497 37.47 -1.13 -20.02
N SER A 498 37.21 0.16 -19.75
CA SER A 498 38.04 0.97 -18.82
C SER A 498 37.85 0.50 -17.38
N ASN A 499 38.83 0.76 -16.52
CA ASN A 499 38.74 0.46 -15.08
C ASN A 499 37.48 1.12 -14.47
N LYS A 500 36.73 0.39 -13.65
CA LYS A 500 35.50 0.84 -12.98
C LYS A 500 35.71 2.17 -12.23
N LYS A 501 36.86 2.34 -11.57
CA LYS A 501 37.20 3.57 -10.81
C LYS A 501 37.36 4.81 -11.70
N THR A 502 37.95 4.67 -12.89
CA THR A 502 38.23 5.78 -13.83
C THR A 502 37.21 5.86 -14.98
N LYS A 503 36.17 5.01 -14.97
CA LYS A 503 35.11 5.01 -15.98
C LYS A 503 34.31 6.32 -15.87
N HIS A 504 34.06 6.97 -17.01
CA HIS A 504 33.36 8.27 -17.11
C HIS A 504 34.07 9.48 -16.47
N MET A 505 35.35 9.35 -16.11
CA MET A 505 36.14 10.46 -15.60
C MET A 505 36.71 11.31 -16.74
N LEU A 506 36.67 12.64 -16.58
CA LEU A 506 37.30 13.60 -17.46
C LEU A 506 38.83 13.63 -17.26
N PRO A 507 39.59 14.18 -18.22
CA PRO A 507 41.02 14.45 -18.02
C PRO A 507 41.32 15.35 -16.81
N SER A 508 40.38 16.23 -16.43
CA SER A 508 40.45 17.06 -15.22
C SER A 508 40.27 16.28 -13.92
N SER A 509 40.10 14.95 -13.98
CA SER A 509 39.84 14.03 -12.86
C SER A 509 38.48 14.17 -12.18
N PHE A 510 37.59 15.02 -12.69
CA PHE A 510 36.18 15.09 -12.28
C PHE A 510 35.31 14.11 -13.08
N ARG A 511 34.13 13.79 -12.56
CA ARG A 511 33.03 13.17 -13.33
C ARG A 511 32.07 14.26 -13.79
N LYS A 512 31.64 14.22 -15.05
CA LYS A 512 30.67 15.21 -15.54
C LYS A 512 29.26 14.88 -15.08
N PHE A 513 28.53 15.91 -14.72
CA PHE A 513 27.11 15.89 -14.43
C PHE A 513 26.44 16.96 -15.29
N LEU A 514 25.44 16.57 -16.06
CA LEU A 514 24.73 17.48 -16.95
C LEU A 514 23.69 18.26 -16.15
N VAL A 515 23.70 19.59 -16.24
CA VAL A 515 22.82 20.48 -15.48
C VAL A 515 21.91 21.26 -16.42
N HIS A 516 20.61 21.27 -16.11
CA HIS A 516 19.57 21.98 -16.86
C HIS A 516 19.06 23.23 -16.12
N ASN A 517 19.05 23.20 -14.80
CA ASN A 517 18.46 24.24 -13.95
C ASN A 517 19.33 24.51 -12.70
N VAL A 518 19.00 25.57 -11.97
CA VAL A 518 19.75 25.98 -10.77
C VAL A 518 19.59 24.98 -9.62
N LYS A 519 18.41 24.34 -9.50
CA LYS A 519 18.10 23.37 -8.44
C LYS A 519 19.00 22.13 -8.53
N GLU A 520 19.34 21.68 -9.73
CA GLU A 520 20.26 20.55 -9.95
C GLU A 520 21.69 20.82 -9.48
N LEU A 521 22.11 22.10 -9.31
CA LEU A 521 23.40 22.43 -8.70
C LEU A 521 23.42 22.13 -7.19
N GLU A 522 22.28 22.18 -6.52
CA GLU A 522 22.20 21.95 -5.06
C GLU A 522 22.44 20.49 -4.72
N VAL A 523 22.03 19.57 -5.61
CA VAL A 523 22.37 18.13 -5.53
C VAL A 523 23.90 17.92 -5.53
N GLN A 524 24.64 18.82 -6.18
CA GLN A 524 26.10 18.72 -6.27
C GLN A 524 26.84 19.34 -5.08
N LEU A 525 26.14 19.99 -4.14
CA LEU A 525 26.76 20.67 -3.00
C LEU A 525 27.62 19.72 -2.17
N MET A 526 27.14 18.50 -1.94
CA MET A 526 27.87 17.47 -1.18
C MET A 526 28.99 16.79 -2.00
N CYS A 527 28.94 16.87 -3.34
CA CYS A 527 29.81 16.13 -4.26
C CYS A 527 30.77 17.01 -5.06
N ASN A 528 30.93 18.29 -4.70
CA ASN A 528 31.67 19.31 -5.46
C ASN A 528 33.14 18.96 -5.79
N LYS A 529 33.81 18.14 -4.99
CA LYS A 529 35.20 17.70 -5.23
C LYS A 529 35.35 16.49 -6.16
N SER A 530 34.24 15.81 -6.49
CA SER A 530 34.23 14.59 -7.32
C SER A 530 33.54 14.81 -8.67
N HIS A 531 32.53 15.69 -8.71
CA HIS A 531 31.74 15.99 -9.89
C HIS A 531 31.94 17.44 -10.34
N CYS A 532 31.85 17.65 -11.65
CA CYS A 532 31.78 18.98 -12.26
C CYS A 532 30.48 19.13 -13.03
N ALA A 533 29.93 20.33 -13.05
CA ALA A 533 28.74 20.68 -13.81
C ALA A 533 29.08 20.92 -15.30
N GLU A 534 28.29 20.35 -16.21
CA GLU A 534 28.27 20.70 -17.63
C GLU A 534 26.89 21.27 -17.95
N ILE A 535 26.81 22.54 -18.35
CA ILE A 535 25.52 23.19 -18.62
C ILE A 535 24.97 22.69 -19.95
N ALA A 536 23.74 22.16 -19.92
CA ALA A 536 23.10 21.58 -21.09
C ALA A 536 22.91 22.56 -22.25
N HIS A 537 22.94 22.03 -23.47
CA HIS A 537 22.90 22.84 -24.70
C HIS A 537 21.57 23.59 -24.91
N ASN A 538 20.48 23.14 -24.29
CA ASN A 538 19.15 23.75 -24.42
C ASN A 538 18.93 24.95 -23.48
N VAL A 539 19.83 25.19 -22.52
CA VAL A 539 19.72 26.29 -21.57
C VAL A 539 20.01 27.63 -22.26
N SER A 540 19.12 28.60 -22.06
CA SER A 540 19.23 29.98 -22.56
C SER A 540 20.41 30.72 -21.93
N SER A 541 20.88 31.80 -22.58
CA SER A 541 21.99 32.63 -22.07
C SER A 541 21.68 33.25 -20.70
N LYS A 542 20.45 33.77 -20.51
CA LYS A 542 19.99 34.33 -19.23
C LYS A 542 20.08 33.31 -18.09
N ASN A 543 19.60 32.09 -18.32
CA ASN A 543 19.65 31.03 -17.29
C ASN A 543 21.06 30.46 -17.11
N ARG A 544 21.90 30.50 -18.14
CA ARG A 544 23.33 30.14 -18.02
C ARG A 544 24.04 31.08 -17.06
N LYS A 545 23.78 32.39 -17.13
CA LYS A 545 24.36 33.37 -16.21
C LYS A 545 24.00 33.04 -14.74
N THR A 546 22.73 32.79 -14.46
CA THR A 546 22.29 32.46 -13.09
C THR A 546 22.87 31.13 -12.59
N ILE A 547 22.98 30.12 -13.46
CA ILE A 547 23.63 28.83 -13.15
C ILE A 547 25.12 29.03 -12.85
N VAL A 548 25.84 29.83 -13.63
CA VAL A 548 27.26 30.09 -13.40
C VAL A 548 27.49 30.87 -12.11
N GLU A 549 26.69 31.91 -11.85
CA GLU A 549 26.74 32.68 -10.60
C GLU A 549 26.46 31.80 -9.38
N ARG A 550 25.42 30.97 -9.44
CA ARG A 550 25.10 30.02 -8.36
C ARG A 550 26.20 28.96 -8.18
N ALA A 551 26.75 28.43 -9.26
CA ALA A 551 27.84 27.45 -9.19
C ALA A 551 29.10 28.06 -8.55
N ALA A 552 29.38 29.33 -8.80
CA ALA A 552 30.48 30.05 -8.15
C ALA A 552 30.25 30.18 -6.63
N GLN A 553 29.04 30.52 -6.20
CA GLN A 553 28.68 30.57 -4.78
C GLN A 553 28.87 29.22 -4.07
N LEU A 554 28.49 28.12 -4.74
CA LEU A 554 28.57 26.76 -4.19
C LEU A 554 29.95 26.10 -4.36
N ALA A 555 30.93 26.82 -4.92
CA ALA A 555 32.26 26.31 -5.24
C ALA A 555 32.21 25.01 -6.08
N ILE A 556 31.37 25.02 -7.12
CA ILE A 556 31.24 23.91 -8.09
C ILE A 556 31.97 24.26 -9.38
N ARG A 557 32.79 23.34 -9.89
CA ARG A 557 33.50 23.51 -11.16
C ARG A 557 32.55 23.32 -12.34
N VAL A 558 32.43 24.34 -13.18
CA VAL A 558 31.68 24.28 -14.46
C VAL A 558 32.64 24.02 -15.63
N THR A 559 32.30 23.10 -16.54
CA THR A 559 33.15 22.75 -17.71
C THR A 559 33.05 23.76 -18.85
N ASN A 560 31.90 24.41 -19.02
CA ASN A 560 31.58 25.32 -20.12
C ASN A 560 31.02 26.68 -19.62
N PRO A 561 31.74 27.41 -18.73
CA PRO A 561 31.20 28.60 -18.07
C PRO A 561 30.87 29.75 -19.05
N ASN A 562 31.68 29.97 -20.08
CA ASN A 562 31.51 31.09 -21.02
C ASN A 562 30.64 30.74 -22.24
N ALA A 563 30.06 29.55 -22.29
CA ALA A 563 29.30 29.13 -23.47
C ALA A 563 27.99 29.94 -23.59
N ARG A 564 27.84 30.67 -24.70
CA ARG A 564 26.75 31.63 -25.01
C ARG A 564 26.72 32.89 -24.13
N LEU A 565 27.77 33.15 -23.35
CA LEU A 565 27.94 34.38 -22.57
C LEU A 565 29.13 35.12 -23.18
N ARG A 566 28.87 36.13 -24.02
CA ARG A 566 29.89 37.07 -24.51
C ARG A 566 29.68 38.41 -23.81
N SER A 567 30.76 39.03 -23.35
CA SER A 567 30.77 40.44 -22.97
C SER A 567 30.91 41.31 -24.22
N GLU A 568 30.38 42.52 -24.19
CA GLU A 568 30.42 43.48 -25.31
C GLU A 568 31.85 43.85 -25.74
N GLU A 569 32.85 43.66 -24.89
CA GLU A 569 34.26 43.98 -25.16
C GLU A 569 35.04 42.93 -26.00
N ASN A 570 34.40 41.81 -26.40
CA ASN A 570 35.08 40.69 -27.08
C ASN A 570 34.65 40.47 -28.54
N GLU A 571 34.23 41.54 -29.24
CA GLU A 571 34.28 41.63 -30.71
C GLU A 571 35.61 42.24 -31.15
#